data_AF-A0A1M3MXY8-F1
#
_entry.id   AF-A0A1M3MXY8-F1
#
_cell.length_a   1.000
_cell.length_b   1.000
_cell.length_c   1.000
_cell.angle_alpha   90.00
_cell.angle_beta   90.00
_cell.angle_gamma   90.00
#
_symmetry.space_group_name_H-M   'P 1'
#
loop_
_entity.id
_entity.type
_entity.pdbx_description
1 polymer ?
#
loop_
_entity_poly.entity_id
_entity_poly.type
_entity_poly.pdbx_seq_one_letter_code
_entity_poly.pdbx_strand_id
1 'polypeptide(L)'
;MGPSKKRSSVSLATLRDLDPRVRLPLALAGGGLLFAIATLATCGGCGKREPAGGDTTAAKHAGGDGSAPLHADGVEADAAALRDMLMWHNAKDGELEDLATLAAHEGAIGLVEATSDPALRKAAIKAMAYARGWAQLPFLAKASTGKDDEEARLALESTIELATRPRRAEDPEDSNELRHGCAGLVALARDTARPRPRRVAAIRALRMMPCPPLEDAEALPTDVDAK
;
A
#
# COMPACT_ATOMS: atom_id res chain seq x y z
N MET A 1 32.18 -45.81 -21.00
CA MET A 1 31.96 -44.51 -21.67
C MET A 1 31.14 -43.63 -20.75
N GLY A 2 31.72 -42.52 -20.28
CA GLY A 2 31.05 -41.49 -19.48
C GLY A 2 31.78 -40.16 -19.70
N PRO A 3 31.09 -39.03 -19.96
CA PRO A 3 31.75 -37.83 -20.45
C PRO A 3 32.48 -37.05 -19.35
N SER A 4 33.75 -36.78 -19.62
CA SER A 4 34.68 -35.97 -18.83
C SER A 4 34.33 -34.48 -18.90
N LYS A 5 34.15 -33.84 -17.73
CA LYS A 5 33.88 -32.40 -17.57
C LYS A 5 35.12 -31.58 -17.95
N LYS A 6 35.09 -30.87 -19.08
CA LYS A 6 36.07 -29.83 -19.41
C LYS A 6 35.76 -28.56 -18.62
N ARG A 7 36.69 -28.11 -17.77
CA ARG A 7 36.69 -26.78 -17.16
C ARG A 7 37.38 -25.81 -18.13
N SER A 8 36.64 -24.85 -18.64
CA SER A 8 37.20 -23.74 -19.42
C SER A 8 37.79 -22.71 -18.48
N SER A 9 39.12 -22.58 -18.50
CA SER A 9 39.86 -21.50 -17.85
C SER A 9 39.66 -20.21 -18.66
N VAL A 10 38.89 -19.25 -18.13
CA VAL A 10 38.86 -17.89 -18.68
C VAL A 10 40.11 -17.17 -18.16
N SER A 11 40.95 -16.77 -19.10
CA SER A 11 42.22 -16.07 -18.86
C SER A 11 41.96 -14.68 -18.27
N LEU A 12 42.79 -14.27 -17.31
CA LEU A 12 42.68 -13.03 -16.52
C LEU A 12 42.90 -11.73 -17.30
N ALA A 13 42.97 -11.79 -18.64
CA ALA A 13 43.32 -10.66 -19.51
C ALA A 13 42.11 -9.84 -20.00
N THR A 14 40.87 -10.28 -19.74
CA THR A 14 39.64 -9.65 -20.29
C THR A 14 38.90 -8.73 -19.32
N LEU A 15 39.47 -8.43 -18.14
CA LEU A 15 38.83 -7.59 -17.11
C LEU A 15 39.36 -6.15 -17.05
N ARG A 16 40.14 -5.71 -18.05
CA ARG A 16 40.74 -4.35 -18.07
C ARG A 16 39.93 -3.27 -18.78
N ASP A 17 38.76 -3.62 -19.35
CA ASP A 17 37.89 -2.67 -20.07
C ASP A 17 36.51 -2.44 -19.41
N LEU A 18 36.40 -2.59 -18.08
CA LEU A 18 35.17 -2.22 -17.37
C LEU A 18 35.28 -0.82 -16.74
N ASP A 19 34.36 0.03 -17.16
CA ASP A 19 34.13 1.44 -16.83
C ASP A 19 34.18 1.74 -15.30
N PRO A 20 34.85 2.82 -14.87
CA PRO A 20 35.07 3.16 -13.46
C PRO A 20 33.83 3.58 -12.65
N ARG A 21 32.62 3.62 -13.22
CA ARG A 21 31.41 4.14 -12.54
C ARG A 21 30.63 3.13 -11.69
N VAL A 22 31.02 1.85 -11.66
CA VAL A 22 30.43 0.85 -10.76
C VAL A 22 31.38 0.56 -9.60
N ARG A 23 31.46 1.49 -8.66
CA ARG A 23 32.11 1.26 -7.36
C ARG A 23 31.24 1.81 -6.24
N LEU A 24 30.31 1.00 -5.75
CA LEU A 24 29.74 1.17 -4.42
C LEU A 24 30.57 0.31 -3.44
N PRO A 25 31.02 0.86 -2.29
CA PRO A 25 31.84 0.11 -1.35
C PRO A 25 30.97 -0.82 -0.50
N LEU A 26 31.23 -2.12 -0.60
CA LEU A 26 30.74 -3.13 0.34
C LEU A 26 31.96 -3.80 0.98
N ALA A 27 32.29 -3.36 2.20
CA ALA A 27 33.22 -3.98 3.15
C ALA A 27 33.23 -3.05 4.38
N LEU A 28 33.23 -3.47 5.66
CA LEU A 28 33.82 -4.65 6.26
C LEU A 28 33.42 -4.63 7.76
N ALA A 29 32.81 -5.70 8.26
CA ALA A 29 32.93 -6.20 9.65
C ALA A 29 32.01 -7.44 9.74
N GLY A 30 32.45 -8.69 9.91
CA GLY A 30 33.71 -9.20 10.44
C GLY A 30 33.51 -9.74 11.86
N GLY A 31 33.25 -11.05 11.97
CA GLY A 31 33.22 -11.84 13.22
C GLY A 31 31.80 -11.98 13.80
N GLY A 32 31.23 -13.15 14.06
CA GLY A 32 31.77 -14.50 14.29
C GLY A 32 31.35 -14.96 15.69
N LEU A 33 30.30 -15.79 15.80
CA LEU A 33 30.01 -16.71 16.94
C LEU A 33 28.72 -17.50 16.60
N LEU A 34 28.81 -18.76 16.14
CA LEU A 34 28.72 -20.01 16.91
C LEU A 34 27.57 -20.10 17.94
N PHE A 35 26.62 -20.98 17.60
CA PHE A 35 25.90 -21.94 18.46
C PHE A 35 25.30 -21.47 19.80
N ALA A 36 23.95 -21.50 19.88
CA ALA A 36 23.23 -22.06 21.02
C ALA A 36 21.78 -22.40 20.62
N ILE A 37 21.52 -23.68 20.32
CA ILE A 37 20.19 -24.28 20.39
C ILE A 37 19.91 -24.51 21.87
N ALA A 38 18.89 -23.83 22.41
CA ALA A 38 18.35 -24.11 23.74
C ALA A 38 16.85 -24.33 23.62
N THR A 39 16.49 -25.58 23.38
CA THR A 39 15.18 -26.14 23.66
C THR A 39 14.93 -26.12 25.17
N LEU A 40 13.89 -25.42 25.61
CA LEU A 40 13.26 -25.65 26.92
C LEU A 40 11.77 -25.86 26.70
N ALA A 41 11.42 -27.14 26.63
CA ALA A 41 10.10 -27.67 26.90
C ALA A 41 9.97 -27.89 28.40
N THR A 42 8.95 -27.29 29.03
CA THR A 42 8.38 -27.58 30.37
C THR A 42 7.32 -26.50 30.63
N CYS A 43 6.07 -26.72 31.04
CA CYS A 43 5.42 -27.85 31.69
C CYS A 43 3.99 -28.02 31.16
N GLY A 44 3.63 -29.27 30.83
CA GLY A 44 2.24 -29.69 30.77
C GLY A 44 1.66 -29.79 32.17
N GLY A 45 0.59 -29.04 32.43
CA GLY A 45 -0.29 -29.22 33.57
C GLY A 45 -1.46 -30.14 33.20
N CYS A 46 -1.24 -31.45 33.28
CA CYS A 46 -2.33 -32.43 33.35
C CYS A 46 -2.87 -32.44 34.79
N GLY A 47 -4.11 -31.96 34.97
CA GLY A 47 -4.83 -32.03 36.24
C GLY A 47 -6.20 -32.69 36.07
N LYS A 48 -6.22 -34.02 36.16
CA LYS A 48 -7.32 -34.91 36.62
C LYS A 48 -8.74 -34.68 36.10
N ARG A 49 -9.15 -35.58 35.19
CA ARG A 49 -10.52 -36.11 35.10
C ARG A 49 -10.57 -37.44 35.84
N GLU A 50 -11.58 -37.63 36.69
CA GLU A 50 -12.20 -38.93 37.03
C GLU A 50 -13.52 -38.71 37.81
N PRO A 51 -14.42 -39.69 37.97
CA PRO A 51 -15.68 -39.70 37.21
C PRO A 51 -16.96 -39.70 38.07
N ALA A 52 -18.08 -39.58 37.33
CA ALA A 52 -19.43 -40.13 37.56
C ALA A 52 -20.06 -40.11 38.96
N GLY A 53 -21.19 -39.41 39.06
CA GLY A 53 -22.21 -39.64 40.08
C GLY A 53 -23.46 -38.85 39.71
N GLY A 54 -24.52 -39.55 39.27
CA GLY A 54 -25.83 -38.95 39.10
C GLY A 54 -26.42 -38.57 40.46
N ASP A 55 -27.22 -37.51 40.47
CA ASP A 55 -28.64 -37.64 40.81
C ASP A 55 -29.36 -36.31 40.60
N THR A 56 -30.57 -36.44 40.08
CA THR A 56 -31.60 -35.42 40.02
C THR A 56 -31.99 -34.97 41.43
N THR A 57 -32.08 -33.66 41.67
CA THR A 57 -33.14 -33.07 42.50
C THR A 57 -33.22 -31.56 42.29
N ALA A 58 -34.44 -31.10 42.07
CA ALA A 58 -34.80 -29.70 42.02
C ALA A 58 -34.74 -29.08 43.43
N ALA A 59 -34.26 -27.84 43.53
CA ALA A 59 -34.65 -26.91 44.58
C ALA A 59 -34.45 -25.46 44.12
N LYS A 60 -35.45 -24.65 44.44
CA LYS A 60 -35.61 -23.24 44.09
C LYS A 60 -34.77 -22.31 44.97
N HIS A 61 -34.60 -21.10 44.41
CA HIS A 61 -34.53 -19.77 45.03
C HIS A 61 -33.19 -19.17 45.47
N ALA A 62 -33.03 -17.94 44.96
CA ALA A 62 -32.47 -16.74 45.58
C ALA A 62 -30.95 -16.59 45.56
N GLY A 63 -30.51 -15.63 44.74
CA GLY A 63 -29.14 -15.16 44.66
C GLY A 63 -28.98 -14.23 43.45
N GLY A 64 -29.87 -13.24 43.32
CA GLY A 64 -29.70 -12.16 42.36
C GLY A 64 -28.65 -11.20 42.88
N ASP A 65 -27.39 -11.60 42.82
CA ASP A 65 -26.27 -10.67 42.95
C ASP A 65 -26.02 -10.05 41.58
N GLY A 66 -26.23 -8.74 41.52
CA GLY A 66 -25.95 -7.90 40.38
C GLY A 66 -24.48 -7.99 40.01
N SER A 67 -24.18 -8.80 39.02
CA SER A 67 -23.10 -8.53 38.07
C SER A 67 -23.80 -8.28 36.74
N ALA A 68 -24.16 -7.02 36.50
CA ALA A 68 -24.36 -6.58 35.14
C ALA A 68 -23.11 -7.01 34.34
N PRO A 69 -23.25 -7.66 33.18
CA PRO A 69 -22.09 -7.92 32.36
C PRO A 69 -21.47 -6.55 32.05
N LEU A 70 -20.29 -6.28 32.61
CA LEU A 70 -19.45 -5.17 32.18
C LEU A 70 -19.32 -5.34 30.67
N HIS A 71 -19.91 -4.40 29.92
CA HIS A 71 -19.96 -4.41 28.47
C HIS A 71 -18.54 -4.54 27.91
N ALA A 72 -18.13 -5.76 27.55
CA ALA A 72 -16.90 -6.01 26.80
C ALA A 72 -16.90 -5.20 25.49
N ASP A 73 -18.09 -4.92 24.96
CA ASP A 73 -18.33 -4.11 23.77
C ASP A 73 -17.78 -2.67 23.88
N GLY A 74 -17.75 -2.07 25.07
CA GLY A 74 -17.24 -0.71 25.26
C GLY A 74 -15.72 -0.61 25.16
N VAL A 75 -15.01 -1.57 25.77
CA VAL A 75 -13.54 -1.58 25.77
C VAL A 75 -12.98 -1.90 24.38
N GLU A 76 -13.65 -2.78 23.62
CA GLU A 76 -13.24 -3.09 22.25
C GLU A 76 -13.51 -1.94 21.28
N ALA A 77 -14.65 -1.23 21.43
CA ALA A 77 -14.96 -0.04 20.63
C ALA A 77 -13.95 1.09 20.87
N ASP A 78 -13.58 1.34 22.14
CA ASP A 78 -12.57 2.34 22.50
C ASP A 78 -11.18 1.98 21.94
N ALA A 79 -10.81 0.70 21.98
CA ALA A 79 -9.56 0.23 21.41
C ALA A 79 -9.52 0.32 19.89
N ALA A 80 -10.64 0.07 19.20
CA ALA A 80 -10.74 0.22 17.75
C ALA A 80 -10.62 1.69 17.31
N ALA A 81 -11.31 2.59 18.00
CA ALA A 81 -11.23 4.03 17.74
C ALA A 81 -9.80 4.57 17.97
N LEU A 82 -9.12 4.10 19.03
CA LEU A 82 -7.73 4.48 19.27
C LEU A 82 -6.79 3.96 18.16
N ARG A 83 -6.98 2.73 17.69
CA ARG A 83 -6.18 2.18 16.59
C ARG A 83 -6.37 2.97 15.30
N ASP A 84 -7.62 3.31 14.98
CA ASP A 84 -7.95 4.12 13.81
C ASP A 84 -7.30 5.51 13.88
N MET A 85 -7.45 6.20 15.01
CA MET A 85 -6.82 7.50 15.25
C MET A 85 -5.28 7.44 15.11
N LEU A 86 -4.64 6.39 15.65
CA LEU A 86 -3.19 6.20 15.51
C LEU A 86 -2.77 5.93 14.06
N MET A 87 -3.58 5.20 13.28
CA MET A 87 -3.30 4.92 11.87
C MET A 87 -3.29 6.20 11.04
N TRP A 88 -4.33 7.03 11.19
CA TRP A 88 -4.39 8.35 10.56
C TRP A 88 -3.26 9.27 11.02
N HIS A 89 -2.94 9.23 12.32
CA HIS A 89 -1.84 10.00 12.89
C HIS A 89 -0.48 9.62 12.29
N ASN A 90 -0.19 8.34 12.10
CA ASN A 90 1.10 7.91 11.55
C ASN A 90 1.18 8.20 10.05
N ALA A 91 0.09 7.96 9.32
CA ALA A 91 0.01 8.21 7.88
C ALA A 91 0.20 9.69 7.49
N LYS A 92 -0.01 10.64 8.42
CA LYS A 92 0.15 12.08 8.15
C LYS A 92 1.57 12.43 7.69
N ASP A 93 2.57 11.73 8.23
CA ASP A 93 3.99 11.98 7.98
C ASP A 93 4.39 11.47 6.58
N GLY A 94 3.59 10.55 6.03
CA GLY A 94 3.68 10.09 4.65
C GLY A 94 4.67 8.96 4.42
N GLU A 95 5.03 8.24 5.49
CA GLU A 95 5.82 7.02 5.39
C GLU A 95 5.05 5.94 4.62
N LEU A 96 5.76 5.21 3.75
CA LEU A 96 5.15 4.30 2.78
C LEU A 96 4.33 3.20 3.47
N GLU A 97 4.89 2.59 4.51
CA GLU A 97 4.25 1.49 5.25
C GLU A 97 2.97 1.93 5.96
N ASP A 98 2.96 3.14 6.53
CA ASP A 98 1.78 3.70 7.21
C ASP A 98 0.69 4.05 6.21
N LEU A 99 1.05 4.65 5.07
CA LEU A 99 0.11 4.94 3.98
C LEU A 99 -0.48 3.67 3.37
N ALA A 100 0.33 2.63 3.19
CA ALA A 100 -0.13 1.34 2.68
C ALA A 100 -1.04 0.61 3.67
N THR A 101 -0.74 0.69 4.98
CA THR A 101 -1.59 0.16 6.04
C THR A 101 -2.94 0.87 6.06
N LEU A 102 -2.93 2.20 6.00
CA LEU A 102 -4.13 3.01 5.92
C LEU A 102 -4.97 2.66 4.68
N ALA A 103 -4.34 2.54 3.51
CA ALA A 103 -5.04 2.20 2.28
C ALA A 103 -5.65 0.79 2.29
N ALA A 104 -5.01 -0.16 2.97
CA ALA A 104 -5.55 -1.51 3.15
C ALA A 104 -6.74 -1.53 4.12
N HIS A 105 -6.75 -0.66 5.13
CA HIS A 105 -7.82 -0.53 6.11
C HIS A 105 -9.06 0.16 5.53
N GLU A 106 -8.88 1.37 4.97
CA GLU A 106 -9.97 2.21 4.46
C GLU A 106 -10.50 1.76 3.10
N GLY A 107 -9.62 1.20 2.28
CA GLY A 107 -9.91 0.96 0.87
C GLY A 107 -10.07 2.27 0.06
N ALA A 108 -10.20 2.12 -1.26
CA ALA A 108 -10.22 3.26 -2.17
C ALA A 108 -11.36 4.26 -1.92
N ILE A 109 -12.58 3.76 -1.66
CA ILE A 109 -13.75 4.62 -1.44
C ILE A 109 -13.68 5.32 -0.08
N GLY A 110 -13.30 4.62 0.99
CA GLY A 110 -13.14 5.21 2.32
C GLY A 110 -12.12 6.36 2.31
N LEU A 111 -11.01 6.18 1.60
CA LEU A 111 -10.03 7.26 1.40
C LEU A 111 -10.63 8.46 0.64
N VAL A 112 -11.47 8.24 -0.38
CA VAL A 112 -12.12 9.33 -1.11
C VAL A 112 -13.08 10.09 -0.18
N GLU A 113 -13.86 9.39 0.63
CA GLU A 113 -14.77 9.99 1.61
C GLU A 113 -14.02 10.79 2.68
N ALA A 114 -12.89 10.25 3.19
CA ALA A 114 -12.04 10.93 4.16
C ALA A 114 -11.47 12.26 3.65
N THR A 115 -11.41 12.48 2.32
CA THR A 115 -10.99 13.78 1.78
C THR A 115 -11.95 14.93 2.10
N SER A 116 -13.19 14.63 2.50
CA SER A 116 -14.13 15.65 2.96
C SER A 116 -13.71 16.30 4.29
N ASP A 117 -12.89 15.62 5.10
CA ASP A 117 -12.28 16.17 6.30
C ASP A 117 -10.94 16.84 5.96
N PRO A 118 -10.79 18.17 6.15
CA PRO A 118 -9.53 18.87 5.91
C PRO A 118 -8.34 18.32 6.68
N ALA A 119 -8.54 17.74 7.87
CA ALA A 119 -7.48 17.17 8.70
C ALA A 119 -6.90 15.88 8.10
N LEU A 120 -7.75 15.09 7.43
CA LEU A 120 -7.37 13.79 6.86
C LEU A 120 -6.99 13.89 5.38
N ARG A 121 -7.47 14.93 4.69
CA ARG A 121 -7.43 15.09 3.23
C ARG A 121 -6.07 14.78 2.60
N LYS A 122 -4.98 15.35 3.12
CA LYS A 122 -3.65 15.13 2.54
C LYS A 122 -3.15 13.70 2.71
N ALA A 123 -3.35 13.11 3.89
CA ALA A 123 -2.98 11.72 4.17
C ALA A 123 -3.80 10.77 3.30
N ALA A 124 -5.10 11.03 3.18
CA ALA A 124 -6.00 10.25 2.34
C ALA A 124 -5.57 10.27 0.86
N ILE A 125 -5.24 11.44 0.30
CA ILE A 125 -4.74 11.56 -1.08
C ILE A 125 -3.46 10.75 -1.28
N LYS A 126 -2.49 10.87 -0.36
CA LYS A 126 -1.24 10.10 -0.43
C LYS A 126 -1.50 8.59 -0.36
N ALA A 127 -2.40 8.15 0.53
CA ALA A 127 -2.71 6.74 0.71
C ALA A 127 -3.43 6.11 -0.50
N MET A 128 -4.15 6.91 -1.30
CA MET A 128 -4.83 6.43 -2.52
C MET A 128 -3.87 5.78 -3.54
N ALA A 129 -2.58 6.11 -3.49
CA ALA A 129 -1.54 5.45 -4.29
C ALA A 129 -1.46 3.93 -4.04
N TYR A 130 -1.78 3.50 -2.81
CA TYR A 130 -1.63 2.13 -2.35
C TYR A 130 -2.97 1.37 -2.26
N ALA A 131 -4.09 2.06 -2.53
CA ALA A 131 -5.40 1.44 -2.56
C ALA A 131 -5.56 0.50 -3.77
N ARG A 132 -6.31 -0.59 -3.58
CA ARG A 132 -6.56 -1.58 -4.64
C ARG A 132 -7.59 -1.05 -5.64
N GLY A 133 -7.48 -1.49 -6.88
CA GLY A 133 -8.39 -1.10 -7.95
C GLY A 133 -8.17 0.35 -8.42
N TRP A 134 -9.20 0.87 -9.09
CA TRP A 134 -9.19 2.17 -9.76
C TRP A 134 -10.22 3.16 -9.21
N ALA A 135 -10.96 2.80 -8.16
CA ALA A 135 -12.11 3.57 -7.69
C ALA A 135 -11.79 5.02 -7.27
N GLN A 136 -10.57 5.23 -6.78
CA GLN A 136 -10.02 6.52 -6.38
C GLN A 136 -9.45 7.35 -7.54
N LEU A 137 -9.18 6.74 -8.69
CA LEU A 137 -8.52 7.42 -9.81
C LEU A 137 -9.32 8.62 -10.36
N PRO A 138 -10.66 8.57 -10.52
CA PRO A 138 -11.43 9.76 -10.93
C PRO A 138 -11.29 10.93 -9.96
N PHE A 139 -11.20 10.65 -8.65
CA PHE A 139 -10.97 11.69 -7.65
C PHE A 139 -9.57 12.31 -7.81
N LEU A 140 -8.52 11.47 -7.91
CA LEU A 140 -7.15 11.94 -8.10
C LEU A 140 -7.00 12.80 -9.38
N ALA A 141 -7.60 12.36 -10.48
CA ALA A 141 -7.64 13.10 -11.73
C ALA A 141 -8.33 14.46 -11.54
N LYS A 142 -9.48 14.52 -10.85
CA LYS A 142 -10.16 15.78 -10.55
C LYS A 142 -9.31 16.70 -9.67
N ALA A 143 -8.75 16.20 -8.57
CA ALA A 143 -7.92 16.94 -7.63
C ALA A 143 -6.69 17.57 -8.32
N SER A 144 -6.07 16.86 -9.28
CA SER A 144 -4.94 17.38 -10.06
C SER A 144 -5.24 18.65 -10.88
N THR A 145 -6.52 18.89 -11.20
CA THR A 145 -7.00 20.10 -11.91
C THR A 145 -7.41 21.22 -10.95
N GLY A 146 -7.35 20.98 -9.63
CA GLY A 146 -7.74 21.94 -8.59
C GLY A 146 -6.91 23.22 -8.58
N LYS A 147 -7.39 24.22 -7.84
CA LYS A 147 -6.69 25.50 -7.63
C LYS A 147 -5.59 25.41 -6.57
N ASP A 148 -5.70 24.47 -5.63
CA ASP A 148 -4.66 24.20 -4.64
C ASP A 148 -3.49 23.47 -5.32
N ASP A 149 -2.34 24.14 -5.41
CA ASP A 149 -1.12 23.61 -6.02
C ASP A 149 -0.58 22.39 -5.28
N GLU A 150 -0.66 22.38 -3.95
CA GLU A 150 -0.12 21.32 -3.14
C GLU A 150 -1.01 20.08 -3.22
N GLU A 151 -2.33 20.24 -3.16
CA GLU A 151 -3.26 19.15 -3.36
C GLU A 151 -3.12 18.54 -4.76
N ALA A 152 -3.04 19.39 -5.79
CA ALA A 152 -2.86 18.93 -7.16
C ALA A 152 -1.55 18.15 -7.34
N ARG A 153 -0.47 18.60 -6.71
CA ARG A 153 0.82 17.91 -6.70
C ARG A 153 0.71 16.54 -6.04
N LEU A 154 0.16 16.47 -4.83
CA LEU A 154 -0.04 15.21 -4.10
C LEU A 154 -0.91 14.22 -4.89
N ALA A 155 -1.96 14.70 -5.54
CA ALA A 155 -2.83 13.85 -6.36
C ALA A 155 -2.08 13.27 -7.58
N LEU A 156 -1.24 14.07 -8.24
CA LEU A 156 -0.43 13.61 -9.38
C LEU A 156 0.66 12.63 -8.96
N GLU A 157 1.33 12.88 -7.83
CA GLU A 157 2.31 11.95 -7.25
C GLU A 157 1.66 10.62 -6.90
N SER A 158 0.50 10.66 -6.25
CA SER A 158 -0.24 9.46 -5.88
C SER A 158 -0.75 8.70 -7.10
N THR A 159 -1.13 9.42 -8.16
CA THR A 159 -1.50 8.81 -9.45
C THR A 159 -0.32 8.13 -10.12
N ILE A 160 0.87 8.76 -10.10
CA ILE A 160 2.10 8.18 -10.64
C ILE A 160 2.44 6.88 -9.90
N GLU A 161 2.39 6.90 -8.57
CA GLU A 161 2.68 5.72 -7.75
C GLU A 161 1.62 4.62 -7.94
N LEU A 162 0.34 5.01 -8.06
CA LEU A 162 -0.73 4.08 -8.41
C LEU A 162 -0.50 3.42 -9.77
N ALA A 163 0.10 4.14 -10.71
CA ALA A 163 0.38 3.66 -12.07
C ALA A 163 1.60 2.73 -12.14
N THR A 164 2.57 2.85 -11.22
CA THR A 164 3.81 2.04 -11.22
C THR A 164 3.64 0.70 -10.50
N ARG A 165 2.58 0.52 -9.71
CA ARG A 165 2.39 -0.71 -8.93
C ARG A 165 2.15 -1.93 -9.81
N PRO A 166 2.59 -3.13 -9.37
CA PRO A 166 2.23 -4.38 -10.03
C PRO A 166 0.70 -4.55 -10.12
N ARG A 167 0.22 -4.94 -11.31
CA ARG A 167 -1.21 -5.21 -11.56
C ARG A 167 -1.68 -6.42 -10.77
N ARG A 168 -2.90 -6.34 -10.23
CA ARG A 168 -3.58 -7.42 -9.50
C ARG A 168 -4.89 -7.78 -10.17
N ALA A 169 -5.52 -8.87 -9.72
CA ALA A 169 -6.81 -9.31 -10.25
C ALA A 169 -7.93 -8.26 -10.01
N GLU A 170 -7.80 -7.47 -8.94
CA GLU A 170 -8.71 -6.38 -8.59
C GLU A 170 -8.54 -5.13 -9.46
N ASP A 171 -7.63 -5.15 -10.44
CA ASP A 171 -7.36 -4.06 -11.37
C ASP A 171 -7.78 -4.44 -12.80
N PRO A 172 -9.09 -4.45 -13.12
CA PRO A 172 -9.53 -4.69 -14.49
C PRO A 172 -9.02 -3.59 -15.42
N GLU A 173 -8.61 -3.96 -16.63
CA GLU A 173 -8.10 -3.04 -17.66
C GLU A 173 -9.21 -2.19 -18.30
N ASP A 174 -10.47 -2.59 -18.15
CA ASP A 174 -11.65 -1.95 -18.74
C ASP A 174 -12.64 -1.41 -17.69
N SER A 175 -12.15 -1.13 -16.48
CA SER A 175 -12.94 -0.49 -15.43
C SER A 175 -13.45 0.90 -15.88
N ASN A 176 -14.67 1.25 -15.48
CA ASN A 176 -15.25 2.57 -15.75
C ASN A 176 -14.44 3.69 -15.08
N GLU A 177 -13.93 3.41 -13.89
CA GLU A 177 -13.14 4.31 -13.07
C GLU A 177 -11.77 4.55 -13.70
N LEU A 178 -11.16 3.51 -14.29
CA LEU A 178 -9.93 3.64 -15.07
C LEU A 178 -10.16 4.51 -16.31
N ARG A 179 -11.23 4.25 -17.09
CA ARG A 179 -11.62 5.10 -18.24
C ARG A 179 -11.76 6.57 -17.85
N HIS A 180 -12.56 6.84 -16.83
CA HIS A 180 -12.87 8.20 -16.38
C HIS A 180 -11.61 8.89 -15.84
N GLY A 181 -10.83 8.21 -15.01
CA GLY A 181 -9.57 8.72 -14.49
C GLY A 181 -8.56 9.07 -15.59
N CYS A 182 -8.35 8.16 -16.55
CA CYS A 182 -7.48 8.40 -17.70
C CYS A 182 -7.97 9.57 -18.57
N ALA A 183 -9.29 9.69 -18.82
CA ALA A 183 -9.85 10.81 -19.57
C ALA A 183 -9.57 12.15 -18.87
N GLY A 184 -9.72 12.22 -17.55
CA GLY A 184 -9.40 13.42 -16.77
C GLY A 184 -7.92 13.82 -16.85
N LEU A 185 -7.01 12.84 -16.82
CA LEU A 185 -5.57 13.09 -16.95
C LEU A 185 -5.18 13.52 -18.37
N VAL A 186 -5.83 12.98 -19.41
CA VAL A 186 -5.62 13.44 -20.80
C VAL A 186 -6.09 14.88 -20.97
N ALA A 187 -7.24 15.24 -20.41
CA ALA A 187 -7.72 16.62 -20.42
C ALA A 187 -6.70 17.55 -19.74
N LEU A 188 -6.16 17.17 -18.57
CA LEU A 188 -5.11 17.93 -17.88
C LEU A 188 -3.83 18.02 -18.73
N ALA A 189 -3.38 16.94 -19.35
CA ALA A 189 -2.19 16.93 -20.19
C ALA A 189 -2.30 17.91 -21.38
N ARG A 190 -3.50 18.07 -21.94
CA ARG A 190 -3.81 18.95 -23.07
C ARG A 190 -4.06 20.41 -22.66
N ASP A 191 -4.40 20.67 -21.40
CA ASP A 191 -4.73 22.01 -20.92
C ASP A 191 -3.49 22.90 -20.79
N THR A 192 -3.20 23.68 -21.84
CA THR A 192 -2.05 24.62 -21.87
C THR A 192 -2.18 25.78 -20.89
N ALA A 193 -3.35 26.01 -20.28
CA ALA A 193 -3.51 27.00 -19.23
C ALA A 193 -2.96 26.49 -17.88
N ARG A 194 -2.69 25.19 -17.74
CA ARG A 194 -2.13 24.60 -16.53
C ARG A 194 -0.60 24.65 -16.52
N PRO A 195 0.02 24.73 -15.32
CA PRO A 195 1.46 24.70 -15.21
C PRO A 195 2.07 23.47 -15.89
N ARG A 196 3.14 23.69 -16.68
CA ARG A 196 3.87 22.61 -17.37
C ARG A 196 4.21 21.42 -16.47
N PRO A 197 4.66 21.58 -15.21
CA PRO A 197 4.94 20.44 -14.34
C PRO A 197 3.73 19.53 -14.10
N ARG A 198 2.52 20.09 -13.98
CA ARG A 198 1.29 19.31 -13.79
C ARG A 198 0.97 18.48 -15.04
N ARG A 199 1.07 19.11 -16.21
CA ARG A 199 0.85 18.45 -17.50
C ARG A 199 1.83 17.29 -17.73
N VAL A 200 3.11 17.52 -17.43
CA VAL A 200 4.17 16.50 -17.54
C VAL A 200 3.91 15.31 -16.61
N ALA A 201 3.52 15.57 -15.35
CA ALA A 201 3.21 14.52 -14.40
C ALA A 201 2.01 13.67 -14.85
N ALA A 202 0.96 14.31 -15.40
CA ALA A 202 -0.18 13.61 -15.96
C ALA A 202 0.21 12.70 -17.14
N ILE A 203 1.04 13.20 -18.08
CA ILE A 203 1.55 12.40 -19.20
C ILE A 203 2.39 11.21 -18.71
N ARG A 204 3.23 11.42 -17.69
CA ARG A 204 4.03 10.34 -17.09
C ARG A 204 3.12 9.24 -16.55
N ALA A 205 2.09 9.59 -15.77
CA ALA A 205 1.13 8.62 -15.26
C ALA A 205 0.41 7.87 -16.39
N LEU A 206 -0.07 8.58 -17.40
CA LEU A 206 -0.78 8.01 -18.56
C LEU A 206 0.08 7.00 -19.35
N ARG A 207 1.39 7.22 -19.44
CA ARG A 207 2.32 6.28 -20.11
C ARG A 207 2.53 4.97 -19.33
N MET A 208 2.26 4.96 -18.03
CA MET A 208 2.44 3.80 -17.15
C MET A 208 1.13 3.06 -16.87
N MET A 209 -0.01 3.76 -16.92
CA MET A 209 -1.33 3.15 -16.76
C MET A 209 -1.77 2.42 -18.04
N PRO A 210 -2.47 1.27 -17.94
CA PRO A 210 -3.12 0.64 -19.08
C PRO A 210 -4.45 1.34 -19.34
N CYS A 211 -4.37 2.62 -19.70
CA CYS A 211 -5.54 3.37 -20.11
C CYS A 211 -6.11 2.72 -21.38
N PRO A 212 -7.42 2.45 -21.43
CA PRO A 212 -8.04 1.97 -22.65
C PRO A 212 -7.88 3.01 -23.77
N PRO A 213 -7.95 2.59 -25.05
CA PRO A 213 -7.89 3.51 -26.17
C PRO A 213 -8.98 4.57 -25.99
N LEU A 214 -8.58 5.81 -25.75
CA LEU A 214 -9.54 6.91 -25.75
C LEU A 214 -9.84 7.21 -27.23
N GLU A 215 -11.09 7.43 -27.58
CA GLU A 215 -11.51 7.59 -28.98
C GLU A 215 -10.87 8.83 -29.66
N ASP A 216 -10.22 9.70 -28.86
CA ASP A 216 -9.38 10.85 -29.29
C ASP A 216 -7.86 10.65 -29.06
N ALA A 217 -7.38 9.42 -28.80
CA ALA A 217 -6.03 9.08 -28.33
C ALA A 217 -4.93 9.10 -29.40
N GLU A 218 -5.08 9.83 -30.50
CA GLU A 218 -3.93 10.09 -31.37
C GLU A 218 -3.03 11.14 -30.70
N ALA A 219 -1.96 10.59 -30.11
CA ALA A 219 -0.85 11.21 -29.39
C ALA A 219 -1.21 11.96 -28.09
N LEU A 220 -0.64 11.48 -26.98
CA LEU A 220 -0.38 12.34 -25.81
C LEU A 220 0.42 13.56 -26.28
N PRO A 221 0.14 14.77 -25.77
CA PRO A 221 0.88 15.96 -26.19
C PRO A 221 2.40 15.76 -26.00
N THR A 222 3.15 15.90 -27.09
CA THR A 222 4.61 15.76 -27.10
C THR A 222 5.33 17.11 -26.93
N ASP A 223 4.58 18.21 -26.84
CA ASP A 223 5.10 19.57 -26.66
C ASP A 223 5.90 19.74 -25.36
N VAL A 224 5.68 18.86 -24.39
CA VAL A 224 6.37 18.85 -23.11
C VAL A 224 7.40 17.74 -22.94
N ASP A 225 7.65 16.92 -23.96
CA ASP A 225 8.70 15.91 -23.92
C ASP A 225 10.11 16.54 -23.93
N ALA A 226 11.09 15.81 -23.41
CA ALA A 226 12.48 16.25 -23.45
C ALA A 226 12.97 16.26 -24.91
N LYS A 227 13.69 17.32 -25.28
CA LYS A 227 14.35 17.44 -26.59
C LYS A 227 15.72 16.80 -26.58
#